data_AF-A0AA42PHG1-F1
#
_entry.id   AF-A0AA42PHG1-F1
#
_cell.length_a   1.000
_cell.length_b   1.000
_cell.length_c   1.000
_cell.angle_alpha   90.00
_cell.angle_beta   90.00
_cell.angle_gamma   90.00
#
_symmetry.space_group_name_H-M   'P 1'
#
loop_
_entity.id
_entity.type
_entity.pdbx_description
1 polymer ?
#
loop_
_entity_poly.entity_id
_entity_poly.type
_entity_poly.pdbx_seq_one_letter_code
_entity_poly.pdbx_strand_id
1 'polypeptide(L)'
;MRTLIEDRDESPFRAWVWMHLSRMLGRDLSQDRFEAINEFGRPYDDDVGGPAYVGGDDGIELEPLAADENKRAEEEAAQLFAEIEEHYELN
;
A
#
# COMPACT_ATOMS: atom_id res chain seq x y z
N MET A 1 3.18 3.00 5.22
CA MET A 1 3.84 2.86 3.91
C MET A 1 3.41 3.92 2.92
N ARG A 2 2.12 4.17 2.68
CA ARG A 2 1.67 5.28 1.81
C ARG A 2 2.44 6.59 2.02
N THR A 3 2.50 7.09 3.26
CA THR A 3 3.24 8.33 3.58
C THR A 3 4.73 8.28 3.22
N LEU A 4 5.37 7.10 3.28
CA LEU A 4 6.77 6.94 2.89
C LEU A 4 6.93 6.97 1.36
N ILE A 5 5.97 6.38 0.64
CA ILE A 5 5.96 6.34 -0.83
C ILE A 5 5.70 7.74 -1.42
N GLU A 6 4.82 8.51 -0.79
CA GLU A 6 4.40 9.84 -1.27
C GLU A 6 5.29 10.99 -0.73
N ASP A 7 6.29 10.68 0.09
CA ASP A 7 7.21 11.70 0.60
C ASP A 7 8.04 12.29 -0.56
N ARG A 8 8.09 13.62 -0.63
CA ARG A 8 8.79 14.34 -1.69
C ARG A 8 10.30 14.21 -1.63
N ASP A 9 10.84 13.94 -0.43
CA ASP A 9 12.27 13.75 -0.22
C ASP A 9 12.68 12.28 -0.43
N GLU A 10 11.73 11.37 -0.66
CA GLU A 10 12.01 9.96 -0.92
C GLU A 10 12.51 9.74 -2.36
N SER A 11 13.51 8.88 -2.50
CA SER A 11 14.01 8.54 -3.84
C SER A 11 13.03 7.63 -4.58
N PRO A 12 12.94 7.71 -5.93
CA PRO A 12 12.10 6.80 -6.72
C PRO A 12 12.38 5.32 -6.41
N PHE A 13 13.65 4.97 -6.23
CA PHE A 13 14.07 3.62 -5.85
C PHE A 13 13.44 3.18 -4.51
N ARG A 14 13.56 4.01 -3.47
CA ARG A 14 13.02 3.69 -2.14
C ARG A 14 11.49 3.70 -2.11
N ALA A 15 10.84 4.58 -2.86
CA ALA A 15 9.39 4.54 -3.04
C ALA A 15 8.92 3.18 -3.60
N TRP A 16 9.65 2.62 -4.57
CA TRP A 16 9.38 1.26 -5.07
C TRP A 16 9.70 0.15 -4.07
N VAL A 17 10.76 0.28 -3.25
CA VAL A 17 11.02 -0.65 -2.13
C VAL A 17 9.81 -0.70 -1.20
N TRP A 18 9.27 0.46 -0.82
CA TRP A 18 8.08 0.54 0.01
C TRP A 18 6.82 -0.01 -0.66
N MET A 19 6.66 0.20 -1.97
CA MET A 19 5.57 -0.36 -2.75
C MET A 19 5.61 -1.89 -2.72
N HIS A 20 6.76 -2.51 -3.03
CA HIS A 20 6.92 -3.97 -3.00
C HIS A 20 6.72 -4.54 -1.60
N LEU A 21 7.27 -3.88 -0.57
CA LEU A 21 7.08 -4.31 0.82
C LEU A 21 5.59 -4.26 1.22
N SER A 22 4.85 -3.25 0.76
CA SER A 22 3.41 -3.16 1.04
C SER A 22 2.63 -4.37 0.49
N ARG A 23 2.99 -4.82 -0.71
CA ARG A 23 2.41 -6.02 -1.34
C ARG A 23 2.72 -7.29 -0.54
N MET A 24 3.97 -7.44 -0.09
CA MET A 24 4.39 -8.58 0.74
C MET A 24 3.63 -8.63 2.08
N LEU A 25 3.36 -7.47 2.68
CA LEU A 25 2.54 -7.35 3.89
C LEU A 25 1.02 -7.46 3.65
N GLY A 26 0.60 -7.85 2.44
CA GLY A 26 -0.79 -8.11 2.11
C GLY A 26 -1.62 -6.87 1.76
N ARG A 27 -1.01 -5.70 1.57
CA ARG A 27 -1.68 -4.48 1.12
C ARG A 27 -0.97 -3.86 -0.08
N ASP A 28 -1.42 -4.21 -1.28
CA ASP A 28 -0.93 -3.57 -2.50
C ASP A 28 -1.43 -2.12 -2.61
N LEU A 29 -0.53 -1.16 -2.39
CA LEU A 29 -0.85 0.26 -2.44
C LEU A 29 -0.93 0.83 -3.86
N SER A 30 -0.63 0.02 -4.90
CA SER A 30 -0.84 0.42 -6.30
C SER A 30 -2.29 0.21 -6.77
N GLN A 31 -3.10 -0.52 -5.99
CA GLN A 31 -4.50 -0.76 -6.31
C GLN A 31 -5.40 0.25 -5.61
N ASP A 32 -6.41 0.72 -6.33
CA ASP A 32 -7.52 1.45 -5.73
C ASP A 32 -8.20 0.58 -4.68
N ARG A 33 -8.62 1.22 -3.59
CA ARG A 33 -9.44 0.56 -2.58
C ARG A 33 -10.58 1.48 -2.19
N PHE A 34 -11.71 1.25 -2.84
CA PHE A 34 -12.96 1.93 -2.53
C PHE A 34 -13.88 1.06 -1.70
N GLU A 35 -14.61 1.70 -0.79
CA GLU A 35 -15.67 1.07 -0.02
C GLU A 35 -16.90 1.96 0.02
N ALA A 36 -18.08 1.35 0.13
CA ALA A 36 -19.29 2.11 0.40
C ALA A 36 -19.26 2.57 1.86
N ILE A 37 -19.52 3.86 2.08
CA ILE A 37 -19.62 4.47 3.41
C ILE A 37 -20.95 5.22 3.56
N ASN A 38 -21.41 5.34 4.81
CA ASN A 38 -22.58 6.16 5.14
C ASN A 38 -22.21 7.65 5.30
N GLU A 39 -23.20 8.49 5.59
CA GLU A 39 -23.02 9.93 5.80
C GLU A 39 -22.06 10.30 6.96
N PHE A 40 -21.73 9.32 7.82
CA PHE A 40 -20.78 9.46 8.93
C PHE A 40 -19.39 8.88 8.61
N GLY A 41 -19.16 8.43 7.37
CA GLY A 41 -17.89 7.84 6.94
C GLY A 41 -17.60 6.45 7.49
N ARG A 42 -18.63 5.74 8.00
CA ARG A 42 -18.49 4.35 8.44
C ARG A 42 -18.80 3.39 7.30
N PRO A 43 -18.23 2.17 7.28
CA PRO A 43 -18.58 1.15 6.31
C PRO A 43 -20.09 0.98 6.21
N TYR A 44 -20.58 0.89 4.99
CA TYR A 44 -21.98 0.71 4.70
C TYR A 44 -22.30 -0.79 4.72
N ASP A 45 -23.02 -1.23 5.73
CA ASP A 45 -23.50 -2.60 5.93
C ASP A 45 -25.04 -2.66 5.83
N ASP A 46 -25.60 -3.85 6.08
CA ASP A 46 -27.01 -4.15 5.82
C ASP A 46 -27.97 -3.63 6.91
N ASP A 47 -27.45 -3.16 8.05
CA ASP A 47 -28.24 -2.57 9.13
C ASP A 47 -28.29 -1.03 9.08
N VAL A 48 -27.53 -0.39 8.19
CA VAL A 48 -27.55 1.05 7.93
C VAL A 48 -28.34 1.35 6.64
N GLY A 49 -29.46 2.07 6.78
CA GLY A 49 -30.21 2.63 5.65
C GLY A 49 -29.82 4.08 5.32
N GLY A 50 -30.03 4.51 4.08
CA GLY A 50 -29.78 5.89 3.63
C GLY A 50 -28.94 5.97 2.34
N PRO A 51 -28.51 7.16 1.90
CA PRO A 51 -27.60 7.27 0.77
C PRO A 51 -26.24 6.61 1.06
N ALA A 52 -25.68 5.91 0.07
CA ALA A 52 -24.31 5.41 0.11
C ALA A 52 -23.38 6.38 -0.62
N TYR A 53 -22.17 6.56 -0.09
CA TYR A 53 -21.10 7.36 -0.65
C TYR A 53 -19.87 6.48 -0.93
N VAL A 54 -18.97 6.94 -1.78
CA VAL A 54 -17.68 6.27 -2.03
C VAL A 54 -16.65 6.82 -1.05
N GLY A 55 -16.07 5.93 -0.25
CA GLY A 55 -14.91 6.18 0.59
C GLY A 55 -13.70 5.37 0.11
N GLY A 56 -12.61 5.46 0.87
CA GLY A 56 -11.35 4.78 0.57
C GLY A 56 -10.33 5.68 -0.12
N ASP A 57 -9.36 5.05 -0.79
CA ASP A 57 -8.19 5.72 -1.36
C ASP A 57 -7.90 5.23 -2.79
N ASP A 58 -7.51 6.15 -3.67
CA ASP A 58 -6.95 5.84 -5.00
C ASP A 58 -5.60 5.12 -4.85
N GLY A 59 -5.23 4.26 -5.79
CA GLY A 59 -3.90 3.64 -5.85
C GLY A 59 -2.79 4.69 -6.00
N ILE A 60 -1.59 4.37 -5.52
CA ILE A 60 -0.41 5.23 -5.72
C ILE A 60 0.22 4.90 -7.07
N GLU A 61 0.32 5.92 -7.93
CA GLU A 61 1.05 5.86 -9.18
C GLU A 61 2.50 6.31 -8.98
N LEU A 62 3.46 5.44 -9.30
CA LEU A 62 4.88 5.75 -9.30
C LEU A 62 5.43 5.71 -10.73
N GLU A 63 6.39 6.59 -11.03
CA GLU A 63 7.17 6.49 -12.25
C GLU A 63 7.91 5.13 -12.28
N PRO A 64 7.83 4.37 -13.39
CA PRO A 64 8.44 3.05 -13.46
C PRO A 64 9.97 3.14 -13.47
N LEU A 65 10.62 2.26 -12.70
CA LEU A 65 12.07 2.08 -12.74
C LEU A 65 12.49 1.23 -13.94
N ALA A 66 13.78 1.28 -14.26
CA ALA A 66 14.38 0.29 -15.14
C ALA A 66 14.22 -1.12 -14.55
N ALA A 67 14.12 -2.15 -15.40
CA ALA A 67 13.77 -3.50 -14.95
C ALA A 67 14.77 -4.10 -13.93
N ASP A 68 16.07 -3.83 -14.11
CA ASP A 68 17.14 -4.23 -13.20
C ASP A 68 17.07 -3.48 -11.86
N GLU A 69 16.77 -2.19 -11.91
CA GLU A 69 16.59 -1.36 -10.72
C GLU A 69 15.33 -1.74 -9.94
N ASN A 70 14.22 -2.01 -10.62
CA ASN A 70 12.98 -2.50 -9.99
C ASN A 70 13.19 -3.85 -9.32
N LYS A 71 13.95 -4.76 -9.96
CA LYS A 71 14.30 -6.05 -9.35
C LYS A 71 15.13 -5.87 -8.09
N ARG A 72 16.09 -4.94 -8.09
CA ARG A 72 16.87 -4.61 -6.87
C ARG A 72 15.98 -4.03 -5.77
N ALA A 73 14.99 -3.20 -6.11
CA ALA A 73 14.04 -2.69 -5.13
C ALA A 73 13.17 -3.80 -4.52
N GLU A 74 12.76 -4.78 -5.33
CA GLU A 74 12.04 -5.97 -4.86
C GLU A 74 12.90 -6.85 -3.95
N GLU A 75 14.17 -7.08 -4.29
CA GLU A 75 15.13 -7.81 -3.46
C GLU A 75 15.35 -7.13 -2.10
N GLU A 76 15.46 -5.79 -2.07
CA GLU A 76 15.59 -5.02 -0.83
C GLU A 76 14.31 -5.05 0.01
N ALA A 77 13.14 -4.98 -0.63
CA ALA A 77 11.86 -5.16 0.06
C ALA A 77 11.74 -6.56 0.69
N ALA A 78 12.19 -7.60 0.00
CA ALA A 78 12.19 -8.96 0.52
C ALA A 78 13.10 -9.12 1.75
N GLN A 79 14.26 -8.45 1.77
CA GLN A 79 15.14 -8.43 2.94
C GLN A 79 14.46 -7.77 4.14
N LEU A 80 13.84 -6.61 3.94
CA LEU A 80 13.07 -5.92 4.98
C LEU A 80 11.90 -6.77 5.48
N PHE A 81 11.20 -7.46 4.58
CA PHE A 81 10.10 -8.34 4.95
C PHE A 81 10.58 -9.51 5.82
N ALA A 82 11.69 -10.16 5.47
CA ALA A 82 12.27 -11.23 6.27
C ALA A 82 12.67 -10.76 7.68
N GLU A 83 13.26 -9.56 7.81
CA GLU A 83 13.56 -8.97 9.12
C GLU A 83 12.30 -8.74 9.96
N ILE A 84 11.21 -8.28 9.33
CA ILE A 84 9.92 -8.11 10.01
C ILE A 84 9.36 -9.46 10.46
N GLU A 85 9.36 -10.47 9.59
CA GLU A 85 8.86 -11.81 9.95
C GLU A 85 9.63 -12.42 11.11
N GLU A 86 10.96 -12.29 11.12
CA GLU A 86 11.82 -12.75 12.21
C GLU A 86 11.52 -12.01 13.52
N HIS A 87 11.32 -10.68 13.47
CA HIS A 87 11.07 -9.87 14.65
C HIS A 87 9.67 -10.03 15.25
N TYR A 88 8.66 -10.39 14.45
CA TYR A 88 7.26 -10.45 14.87
C TYR A 88 6.67 -11.87 14.92
N GLU A 89 7.50 -12.92 14.80
CA GLU A 89 7.08 -14.34 14.84
C GLU A 89 5.85 -14.62 13.96
N LEU A 90 5.80 -14.08 12.75
CA LEU A 90 4.66 -14.24 11.83
C LEU A 90 4.55 -15.66 11.22
N ASN A 91 5.20 -16.66 11.83
CA ASN A 91 5.28 -18.06 11.39
C ASN A 91 4.20 -18.96 11.99
#